data_AF-A0A839S9F2-F1
#
_entry.id   AF-A0A839S9F2-F1
#
_cell.length_a   1.000
_cell.length_b   1.000
_cell.length_c   1.000
_cell.angle_alpha   90.00
_cell.angle_beta   90.00
_cell.angle_gamma   90.00
#
_symmetry.space_group_name_H-M   'P 1'
#
loop_
_entity.id
_entity.type
_entity.pdbx_description
1 polymer ?
#
loop_
_entity_poly.entity_id
_entity_poly.type
_entity_poly.pdbx_seq_one_letter_code
_entity_poly.pdbx_strand_id
1 'polypeptide(L)'
;MILFSRKNLHYSDYKWTAYVQHDPRVTGKPDETLFNKEEGNEMVYLINKLMSLWDYRFSNTGNKMEKLIHDKLPAEITKQDEIQVWLKENLKF
;
A
#
# COMPACT_ATOMS: atom_id res chain seq x y z
N MET A 1 -4.23 0.33 -16.55
CA MET A 1 -4.54 0.46 -15.12
C MET A 1 -4.39 -0.91 -14.50
N ILE A 2 -3.48 -1.09 -13.55
CA ILE A 2 -3.34 -2.37 -12.85
C ILE A 2 -4.49 -2.44 -11.85
N LEU A 3 -5.20 -3.56 -11.86
CA LEU A 3 -6.26 -3.87 -10.91
C LEU A 3 -5.68 -4.75 -9.80
N PHE A 4 -4.73 -4.24 -9.00
CA PHE A 4 -4.36 -4.95 -7.78
C PHE A 4 -5.55 -4.88 -6.84
N SER A 5 -6.04 -6.04 -6.40
CA SER A 5 -7.27 -6.16 -5.64
C SER A 5 -7.06 -7.03 -4.42
N ARG A 6 -8.07 -7.13 -3.56
CA ARG A 6 -8.08 -8.05 -2.42
C ARG A 6 -7.63 -9.48 -2.77
N LYS A 7 -7.98 -9.97 -3.96
CA LYS A 7 -7.61 -11.34 -4.41
C LYS A 7 -6.12 -11.48 -4.69
N ASN A 8 -5.43 -10.37 -4.91
CA ASN A 8 -4.00 -10.36 -5.16
C ASN A 8 -3.21 -10.27 -3.86
N LEU A 9 -3.82 -9.86 -2.74
CA LEU A 9 -3.14 -9.85 -1.45
C LEU A 9 -2.73 -11.27 -1.05
N HIS A 10 -1.52 -11.39 -0.52
CA HIS A 10 -0.95 -12.62 0.01
C HIS A 10 -1.47 -12.91 1.42
N TYR A 11 -1.64 -11.87 2.24
CA TYR A 11 -2.11 -12.03 3.62
C TYR A 11 -3.63 -11.91 3.70
N SER A 12 -4.22 -12.55 4.72
CA SER A 12 -5.67 -12.69 4.89
C SER A 12 -6.19 -12.14 6.22
N ASP A 13 -5.30 -11.69 7.10
CA ASP A 13 -5.57 -11.10 8.42
C ASP A 13 -5.98 -9.62 8.36
N TYR A 14 -6.10 -9.07 7.15
CA TYR A 14 -6.56 -7.70 6.94
C TYR A 14 -7.98 -7.45 7.45
N LYS A 15 -8.13 -6.31 8.12
CA LYS A 15 -9.42 -5.67 8.39
C LYS A 15 -9.90 -4.96 7.12
N TRP A 16 -11.22 -4.89 6.97
CA TRP A 16 -11.89 -4.33 5.79
C TRP A 16 -12.88 -3.26 6.25
N THR A 17 -12.36 -2.23 6.88
CA THR A 17 -13.19 -1.13 7.37
C THR A 17 -13.75 -0.33 6.20
N ALA A 18 -15.05 -0.02 6.25
CA ALA A 18 -15.67 0.82 5.25
C ALA A 18 -15.28 2.28 5.50
N TYR A 19 -14.61 2.90 4.52
CA TYR A 19 -14.27 4.32 4.57
C TYR A 19 -15.36 5.15 3.88
N VAL A 20 -15.50 6.39 4.33
CA VAL A 20 -16.38 7.37 3.69
C VAL A 20 -15.83 7.74 2.31
N GLN A 21 -16.71 8.23 1.44
CA GLN A 21 -16.31 8.70 0.12
C GLN A 21 -15.32 9.86 0.26
N HIS A 22 -14.19 9.82 -0.47
CA HIS A 22 -13.09 10.79 -0.42
C HIS A 22 -12.23 10.80 0.86
N ASP A 23 -12.23 9.71 1.62
CA ASP A 23 -11.29 9.58 2.75
C ASP A 23 -9.83 9.57 2.25
N PRO A 24 -8.94 10.41 2.80
CA PRO A 24 -7.54 10.51 2.36
C PRO A 24 -6.74 9.22 2.56
N ARG A 25 -7.19 8.31 3.44
CA ARG A 25 -6.52 7.00 3.67
C ARG A 25 -6.64 6.06 2.46
N VAL A 26 -7.70 6.22 1.66
CA VAL A 26 -8.00 5.35 0.51
C VAL A 26 -8.20 6.13 -0.79
N THR A 27 -7.93 7.44 -0.80
CA THR A 27 -8.06 8.31 -1.96
C THR A 27 -6.99 9.40 -2.01
N GLY A 28 -6.81 10.04 -3.16
CA GLY A 28 -5.87 11.16 -3.29
C GLY A 28 -4.45 10.74 -3.68
N LYS A 29 -3.46 11.45 -3.14
CA LYS A 29 -2.03 11.18 -3.29
C LYS A 29 -1.48 10.76 -1.91
N PRO A 30 -0.49 9.84 -1.85
CA PRO A 30 0.22 9.57 -0.61
C PRO A 30 0.76 10.88 -0.01
N ASP A 31 0.35 11.17 1.21
CA ASP A 31 0.72 12.36 1.98
C ASP A 31 0.98 11.96 3.45
N GLU A 32 0.90 12.93 4.37
CA GLU A 32 1.12 12.71 5.79
C GLU A 32 -0.01 11.92 6.49
N THR A 33 -0.98 11.41 5.75
CA THR A 33 -2.06 10.57 6.27
C THR A 33 -1.47 9.31 6.91
N LEU A 34 -1.94 9.02 8.13
CA LEU A 34 -1.57 7.80 8.84
C LEU A 34 -2.07 6.58 8.08
N PHE A 35 -1.15 5.64 7.89
CA PHE A 35 -1.38 4.38 7.20
C PHE A 35 -1.50 3.23 8.21
N ASN A 36 -2.53 2.42 8.01
CA ASN A 36 -2.70 1.18 8.77
C ASN A 36 -2.38 -0.05 7.92
N LYS A 37 -1.26 -0.71 8.22
CA LYS A 37 -0.86 -1.95 7.54
C LYS A 37 -1.78 -3.15 7.80
N GLU A 38 -2.64 -3.09 8.82
CA GLU A 38 -3.68 -4.11 9.06
C GLU A 38 -4.96 -3.85 8.26
N GLU A 39 -5.12 -2.69 7.62
CA GLU A 39 -6.30 -2.36 6.82
C GLU A 39 -6.07 -2.71 5.35
N GLY A 40 -6.81 -3.69 4.84
CA GLY A 40 -6.66 -4.19 3.49
C GLY A 40 -7.02 -3.15 2.43
N ASN A 41 -7.97 -2.25 2.73
CA ASN A 41 -8.36 -1.17 1.83
C ASN A 41 -7.21 -0.15 1.65
N GLU A 42 -6.53 0.21 2.74
CA GLU A 42 -5.38 1.12 2.70
C GLU A 42 -4.19 0.47 2.00
N MET A 43 -3.89 -0.80 2.29
CA MET A 43 -2.84 -1.57 1.61
C MET A 43 -3.05 -1.62 0.09
N VAL A 44 -4.25 -2.01 -0.35
CA VAL A 44 -4.58 -2.08 -1.78
C VAL A 44 -4.51 -0.71 -2.44
N TYR A 45 -5.02 0.32 -1.78
CA TYR A 45 -4.95 1.69 -2.26
C TYR A 45 -3.49 2.14 -2.46
N LEU A 46 -2.66 2.01 -1.43
CA LEU A 46 -1.27 2.46 -1.44
C LEU A 46 -0.47 1.73 -2.52
N ILE A 47 -0.59 0.39 -2.60
CA ILE A 47 0.07 -0.41 -3.63
C ILE A 47 -0.34 0.05 -5.03
N ASN A 48 -1.64 0.19 -5.30
CA ASN A 48 -2.11 0.64 -6.62
C ASN A 48 -1.59 2.05 -6.96
N LYS A 49 -1.54 2.96 -5.99
CA LYS A 49 -1.01 4.31 -6.19
C LYS A 49 0.47 4.29 -6.52
N LEU A 50 1.27 3.56 -5.76
CA LEU A 50 2.71 3.45 -5.99
C LEU A 50 3.02 2.76 -7.31
N MET A 51 2.30 1.69 -7.64
CA MET A 51 2.41 1.03 -8.95
C MET A 51 2.08 1.98 -10.10
N SER A 52 1.03 2.80 -9.96
CA SER A 52 0.71 3.82 -10.96
C SER A 52 1.74 4.94 -11.04
N LEU A 53 2.33 5.35 -9.91
CA LEU A 53 3.33 6.42 -9.83
C LEU A 53 4.68 5.99 -10.42
N TRP A 54 5.03 4.72 -10.30
CA TRP A 54 6.29 4.13 -10.82
C TRP A 54 6.11 3.37 -12.15
N ASP A 55 4.93 3.43 -12.77
CA ASP A 55 4.53 2.69 -13.99
C ASP A 55 4.80 1.18 -13.94
N TYR A 56 4.62 0.56 -12.76
CA TYR A 56 4.74 -0.89 -12.59
C TYR A 56 3.45 -1.60 -12.99
N ARG A 57 3.55 -2.54 -13.94
CA ARG A 57 2.37 -3.18 -14.54
C ARG A 57 2.05 -4.59 -14.04
N PHE A 58 2.92 -5.17 -13.22
CA PHE A 58 2.81 -6.56 -12.78
C PHE A 58 2.27 -6.67 -11.36
N SER A 59 1.25 -7.50 -11.16
CA SER A 59 0.68 -7.79 -9.83
C SER A 59 1.72 -8.35 -8.85
N ASN A 60 2.69 -9.13 -9.35
CA ASN A 60 3.79 -9.67 -8.54
C ASN A 60 4.61 -8.55 -7.88
N THR A 61 4.74 -7.39 -8.52
CA THR A 61 5.40 -6.23 -7.90
C THR A 61 4.59 -5.73 -6.70
N GLY A 62 3.26 -5.66 -6.83
CA GLY A 62 2.37 -5.33 -5.73
C GLY A 62 2.49 -6.31 -4.56
N ASN A 63 2.60 -7.61 -4.84
CA ASN A 63 2.86 -8.62 -3.80
C ASN A 63 4.22 -8.44 -3.10
N LYS A 64 5.27 -8.08 -3.84
CA LYS A 64 6.57 -7.77 -3.23
C LYS A 64 6.46 -6.56 -2.29
N MET A 65 5.75 -5.51 -2.72
CA MET A 65 5.48 -4.33 -1.88
C MET A 65 4.68 -4.71 -0.63
N GLU A 66 3.59 -5.45 -0.80
CA GLU A 66 2.74 -5.93 0.30
C GLU A 66 3.57 -6.66 1.36
N LYS A 67 4.39 -7.63 0.95
CA LYS A 67 5.26 -8.39 1.86
C LYS A 67 6.26 -7.50 2.60
N LEU A 68 6.85 -6.52 1.90
CA LEU A 68 7.77 -5.58 2.53
C LEU A 68 7.07 -4.71 3.59
N ILE A 69 5.89 -4.17 3.26
CA ILE A 69 5.11 -3.34 4.19
C ILE A 69 4.65 -4.17 5.39
N HIS A 70 4.13 -5.37 5.15
CA HIS A 70 3.56 -6.19 6.21
C HIS A 70 4.63 -6.69 7.19
N ASP A 71 5.72 -7.26 6.65
CA ASP A 71 6.72 -7.98 7.45
C ASP A 71 7.87 -7.10 7.94
N LYS A 72 8.26 -6.08 7.15
CA LYS A 72 9.50 -5.33 7.38
C LYS A 72 9.31 -3.84 7.63
N LEU A 73 8.09 -3.31 7.53
CA LEU A 73 7.87 -1.89 7.80
C LEU A 73 8.20 -1.58 9.26
N PRO A 74 9.17 -0.68 9.52
CA PRO A 74 9.48 -0.21 10.87
C PRO A 74 8.26 0.46 11.51
N ALA A 75 8.07 0.27 12.81
CA ALA A 75 6.96 0.88 13.54
C ALA A 75 7.03 2.42 13.61
N GLU A 76 8.20 3.00 13.37
CA GLU A 76 8.43 4.45 13.31
C GLU A 76 7.82 5.07 12.04
N ILE A 77 7.73 4.30 10.96
CA ILE A 77 7.20 4.76 9.68
C ILE A 77 5.71 4.49 9.65
N THR A 78 4.93 5.56 9.73
CA THR A 78 3.46 5.47 9.88
C THR A 78 2.70 6.25 8.84
N LYS A 79 3.34 7.17 8.12
CA LYS A 79 2.68 8.00 7.09
C LYS A 79 2.84 7.42 5.69
N GLN A 80 1.87 7.68 4.81
CA GLN A 80 1.88 7.14 3.45
C GLN A 80 3.07 7.64 2.61
N ASP A 81 3.44 8.91 2.75
CA ASP A 81 4.59 9.51 2.07
C ASP A 81 5.93 8.93 2.55
N GLU A 82 6.09 8.72 3.86
CA GLU A 82 7.26 8.06 4.44
C GLU A 82 7.38 6.60 3.95
N ILE A 83 6.26 5.87 3.92
CA ILE A 83 6.22 4.50 3.40
C ILE A 83 6.61 4.47 1.91
N GLN A 84 6.16 5.45 1.13
CA GLN A 84 6.56 5.57 -0.27
C GLN A 84 8.09 5.70 -0.41
N VAL A 85 8.71 6.58 0.38
CA VAL A 85 10.17 6.77 0.37
C VAL A 85 10.88 5.49 0.80
N TRP A 86 10.46 4.90 1.92
CA TRP A 86 11.05 3.67 2.45
C TRP A 86 10.93 2.49 1.49
N LEU A 87 9.77 2.32 0.86
CA LEU A 87 9.57 1.28 -0.16
C LEU A 87 10.49 1.49 -1.34
N LYS A 88 10.67 2.73 -1.81
CA LYS A 88 11.56 3.00 -2.95
C LYS A 88 13.01 2.62 -2.64
N GLU A 89 13.45 2.76 -1.39
CA GLU A 89 14.81 2.39 -0.95
C GLU A 89 14.96 0.88 -0.72
N ASN A 90 13.92 0.21 -0.23
CA ASN A 90 13.95 -1.20 0.16
C ASN A 90 13.47 -2.18 -0.92
N LEU A 91 12.66 -1.71 -1.88
CA LEU A 91 12.14 -2.50 -2.98
C LEU A 91 13.23 -2.71 -4.04
N LYS A 92 14.02 -3.77 -3.85
CA LYS A 92 15.02 -4.24 -4.80
C LYS A 92 14.39 -5.32 -5.68
N PHE A 93 14.56 -5.20 -7.00
CA PHE A 93 13.98 -6.14 -7.98
C PHE A 93 14.90 -7.30 -8.29
#